data_AF-A0A0F9BHR6-F1
#
_entry.id   AF-A0A0F9BHR6-F1
#
_cell.length_a   1.000
_cell.length_b   1.000
_cell.length_c   1.000
_cell.angle_alpha   90.00
_cell.angle_beta   90.00
_cell.angle_gamma   90.00
#
_symmetry.space_group_name_H-M   'P 1'
#
loop_
_entity.id
_entity.type
_entity.pdbx_description
1 polymer ?
#
loop_
_entity_poly.entity_id
_entity_poly.type
_entity_poly.pdbx_seq_one_letter_code
_entity_poly.pdbx_strand_id
1 'polypeptide(L)' 'MTKRFTITLSDNIMKIIDKVEMGNTKTEKLKNIILSWLAEKSLISSTAKKKLGL' A
#
# COMPACT_ATOMS: atom_id res chain seq x y z
N MET A 1 6.70 12.27 -15.45
CA MET A 1 5.38 12.96 -15.36
C MET A 1 4.71 12.50 -14.07
N THR A 2 4.54 13.40 -13.10
CA THR A 2 3.98 13.04 -11.79
C THR A 2 2.45 13.11 -11.87
N LYS A 3 1.77 11.95 -11.92
CA LYS A 3 0.30 11.92 -11.86
C LYS A 3 -0.16 12.21 -10.43
N ARG A 4 -1.04 13.20 -10.29
CA ARG A 4 -1.68 13.54 -9.00
C ARG A 4 -3.01 12.80 -8.89
N PHE A 5 -3.23 12.16 -7.76
CA PHE A 5 -4.49 11.52 -7.42
C PHE A 5 -5.06 12.18 -6.17
N THR A 6 -6.36 12.46 -6.20
CA THR A 6 -7.10 12.94 -5.03
C THR A 6 -7.98 11.79 -4.55
N ILE A 7 -7.89 11.45 -3.28
CA ILE A 7 -8.67 10.37 -2.66
C ILE A 7 -9.35 10.89 -1.40
N THR A 8 -10.52 10.33 -1.12
CA THR A 8 -11.28 10.61 0.11
C THR A 8 -11.16 9.40 1.03
N LEU A 9 -10.81 9.63 2.29
CA LEU A 9 -10.66 8.62 3.31
C LEU A 9 -11.53 8.97 4.51
N SER A 10 -11.98 7.96 5.24
CA SER A 10 -12.68 8.18 6.51
C SER A 10 -11.72 8.60 7.61
N ASP A 11 -12.21 9.34 8.60
CA ASP A 11 -11.40 9.82 9.73
C ASP A 11 -10.74 8.68 10.51
N ASN A 12 -11.41 7.54 10.60
CA ASN A 12 -10.88 6.34 11.27
C ASN A 12 -9.64 5.81 10.55
N ILE A 13 -9.68 5.74 9.22
CA ILE A 13 -8.53 5.34 8.41
C ILE A 13 -7.41 6.36 8.56
N MET A 14 -7.74 7.65 8.60
CA MET A 14 -6.74 8.71 8.78
C MET A 14 -6.00 8.60 10.11
N LYS A 15 -6.73 8.33 11.20
CA LYS A 15 -6.15 8.08 12.53
C LYS A 15 -5.22 6.87 12.55
N ILE A 16 -5.52 5.84 11.74
CA ILE A 16 -4.66 4.67 11.61
C ILE A 16 -3.38 5.05 10.86
N ILE A 17 -3.51 5.73 9.71
CA ILE A 17 -2.35 6.17 8.90
C ILE A 17 -1.40 7.04 9.73
N ASP A 18 -1.93 7.94 10.55
CA ASP A 18 -1.11 8.82 11.39
C ASP A 18 -0.26 8.05 12.40
N LYS A 19 -0.71 6.87 12.88
CA LYS A 19 0.02 6.00 13.81
C LYS A 19 1.07 5.11 13.16
N VAL A 20 1.09 4.99 11.83
CA VAL A 20 2.03 4.11 11.13
C VAL A 20 3.38 4.82 10.97
N GLU A 21 4.47 4.15 11.33
CA GLU A 21 5.86 4.61 11.17
C GLU A 21 6.43 4.26 9.78
N MET A 22 5.71 4.62 8.72
CA MET A 22 6.09 4.35 7.32
C MET A 22 6.42 5.62 6.53
N GLY A 23 7.00 6.63 7.17
CA GLY A 23 7.40 7.89 6.54
C GLY A 23 6.99 9.12 7.33
N ASN A 24 7.42 10.29 6.86
CA ASN A 24 7.28 11.55 7.61
C ASN A 24 6.04 12.34 7.22
N THR A 25 5.59 12.22 5.96
CA THR A 25 4.37 12.87 5.48
C THR A 25 3.23 11.87 5.26
N LYS A 26 1.99 12.34 5.35
CA LYS A 26 0.79 11.52 5.07
C LYS A 26 0.84 10.88 3.68
N THR A 27 1.35 11.60 2.69
CA THR A 27 1.53 11.10 1.33
C THR A 27 2.56 9.99 1.24
N GLU A 28 3.71 10.13 1.92
CA GLU A 28 4.73 9.07 1.99
C GLU A 28 4.21 7.82 2.69
N LYS A 29 3.52 8.00 3.83
CA LYS A 29 2.91 6.88 4.55
C LYS A 29 1.94 6.12 3.65
N LEU A 30 1.03 6.81 2.97
CA LEU A 30 0.10 6.20 2.01
C LEU A 30 0.83 5.49 0.86
N LYS A 31 1.84 6.13 0.27
CA LYS A 31 2.64 5.54 -0.81
C LYS A 31 3.30 4.25 -0.35
N ASN A 32 3.92 4.25 0.82
CA ASN A 32 4.64 3.09 1.35
C ASN A 32 3.68 1.96 1.71
N ILE A 33 2.52 2.25 2.30
CA ILE A 33 1.46 1.26 2.55
C ILE A 33 1.02 0.59 1.24
N ILE A 34 0.76 1.37 0.18
CA ILE A 34 0.34 0.83 -1.12
C ILE A 34 1.46 -0.03 -1.73
N LEU A 35 2.71 0.42 -1.67
CA LEU A 35 3.85 -0.33 -2.19
C LEU A 35 4.04 -1.67 -1.47
N SER A 36 3.96 -1.67 -0.13
CA SER A 36 4.01 -2.89 0.68
C SER A 36 2.88 -3.85 0.32
N TRP A 37 1.65 -3.35 0.17
CA TRP A 37 0.52 -4.17 -0.23
C TRP A 37 0.69 -4.77 -1.64
N LEU A 38 1.18 -3.99 -2.61
CA LEU A 38 1.47 -4.47 -3.96
C LEU A 38 2.59 -5.53 -3.96
N ALA A 39 3.63 -5.34 -3.14
CA ALA A 39 4.70 -6.31 -2.98
C ALA A 39 4.17 -7.63 -2.39
N GLU A 40 3.37 -7.58 -1.32
CA GLU A 40 2.72 -8.75 -0.74
C GLU A 40 1.81 -9.47 -1.75
N LYS A 41 0.99 -8.72 -2.49
CA LYS A 41 0.12 -9.30 -3.53
C LYS A 41 0.94 -9.98 -4.63
N SER A 42 2.06 -9.38 -5.04
CA SER A 42 2.98 -9.98 -6.01
C SER A 42 3.62 -11.26 -5.48
N LEU A 43 4.05 -11.27 -4.21
CA LEU A 43 4.59 -12.46 -3.54
C LEU A 43 3.56 -13.59 -3.42
N ILE A 44 2.33 -13.27 -3.01
CA ILE A 44 1.24 -14.24 -2.93
C ILE A 44 0.93 -14.81 -4.32
N SER A 45 0.83 -13.94 -5.33
CA SER A 45 0.53 -14.33 -6.72
C SER A 45 1.61 -15.25 -7.29
N SER A 46 2.88 -14.90 -7.14
CA SER A 46 4.01 -15.71 -7.60
C SER A 46 4.09 -17.06 -6.87
N THR A 47 3.85 -17.08 -5.56
CA THR A 47 3.80 -18.32 -4.77
C THR A 47 2.63 -19.21 -5.20
N ALA A 48 1.44 -18.62 -5.42
CA ALA A 48 0.26 -19.35 -5.88
C ALA A 48 0.48 -19.97 -7.26
N LYS A 49 1.04 -19.23 -8.23
CA LYS A 49 1.39 -19.76 -9.55
C LYS A 49 2.38 -20.92 -9.45
N LYS A 50 3.44 -20.75 -8.66
CA LYS A 50 4.45 -21.79 -8.42
C LYS A 50 3.86 -23.06 -7.79
N LYS A 51 2.87 -22.92 -6.89
CA LYS A 51 2.16 -24.06 -6.26
C LYS A 51 1.17 -24.75 -7.22
N LEU A 52 0.61 -24.01 -8.17
CA LEU A 52 -0.32 -24.52 -9.18
C LEU A 52 0.38 -25.06 -10.44
N GLY A 53 1.71 -24.94 -10.53
CA GLY A 53 2.47 -25.40 -11.70
C GLY A 53 2.26 -24.59 -12.97
N LEU A 54 1.80 -23.33 -12.82
CA LEU A 54 1.58 -22.36 -13.90
C LEU A 54 2.79 -21.47 -14.14
#